data_AF-A0A347AHQ9-F1
#
_entry.id   AF-A0A347AHQ9-F1
#
_cell.length_a   1.000
_cell.length_b   1.000
_cell.length_c   1.000
_cell.angle_alpha   90.00
_cell.angle_beta   90.00
_cell.angle_gamma   90.00
#
_symmetry.space_group_name_H-M   'P 1'
#
loop_
_entity.id
_entity.type
_entity.pdbx_description
1 polymer ?
#
loop_
_entity_poly.entity_id
_entity_poly.type
_entity_poly.pdbx_seq_one_letter_code
_entity_poly.pdbx_strand_id
1 'polypeptide(L)'
;MQKLGWRFRLGVFLVILSIAFYVFQYLIFHKLDTELFYIGIDISFLPIEVLVVVLVIERAINEKEKKIMLEKLNMVIGAFFSDVGTELIKNIGFFDPNQKEIRNYLIVNNEWDEDRFLKISEQIKNLEFEIQLDSSHSDSLKYLNDMKTFLVKKREFLLRLLENPNLLEHDSFTDMLWAVFHLTEELEKREDLYNLSKVDYEHLAGDINRAYGLLIYEWLQYMEHLMNNYPYLFSLALRTNPFDPDARVEFTE
;
A
#
# COMPACT_ATOMS: atom_id res chain seq x y z
N MET A 1 2.87 41.41 20.56
CA MET A 1 4.24 40.93 20.26
C MET A 1 4.21 39.41 20.26
N GLN A 2 4.19 38.78 19.08
CA GLN A 2 4.17 37.31 18.97
C GLN A 2 5.43 36.73 19.63
N LYS A 3 5.26 35.72 20.50
CA LYS A 3 6.37 35.05 21.16
C LYS A 3 7.27 34.44 20.09
N LEU A 4 8.52 34.91 19.99
CA LEU A 4 9.47 34.36 19.04
C LEU A 4 9.68 32.85 19.30
N GLY A 5 9.54 32.05 18.24
CA GLY A 5 9.68 30.60 18.29
C GLY A 5 11.05 30.16 18.84
N TRP A 6 11.11 28.99 19.47
CA TRP A 6 12.34 28.47 20.07
C TRP A 6 13.50 28.38 19.07
N ARG A 7 13.21 28.10 17.79
CA ARG A 7 14.19 28.06 16.70
C ARG A 7 14.91 29.39 16.49
N PHE A 8 14.17 30.50 16.55
CA PHE A 8 14.76 31.83 16.39
C PHE A 8 15.67 32.16 17.58
N ARG A 9 15.22 31.87 18.81
CA ARG A 9 16.03 32.10 20.02
C ARG A 9 17.32 31.28 20.01
N LEU A 10 17.24 30.02 19.56
CA LEU A 10 18.41 29.17 19.38
C LEU A 10 19.36 29.73 18.32
N GLY A 11 18.84 30.18 17.17
CA GLY A 11 19.65 30.81 16.13
C GLY A 11 20.41 32.04 16.62
N VAL A 12 19.72 32.95 17.31
CA VAL A 12 20.35 34.13 17.92
C VAL A 12 21.41 33.73 18.95
N PHE A 13 21.11 32.76 19.80
CA PHE A 13 22.06 32.25 20.78
C PHE A 13 23.33 31.70 20.13
N LEU A 14 23.21 30.87 19.08
CA LEU A 14 24.34 30.30 18.36
C LEU A 14 25.19 31.37 17.66
N VAL A 15 24.57 32.42 17.09
CA VAL A 15 25.31 33.54 16.50
C VAL A 15 26.09 34.31 17.56
N ILE A 16 25.46 34.62 18.70
CA ILE A 16 26.15 35.30 19.82
C ILE A 16 27.30 34.42 20.35
N LEU A 17 27.08 33.12 20.47
CA LEU A 17 28.08 32.16 20.93
C LEU A 17 29.28 32.09 19.97
N SER A 18 29.03 32.09 18.65
CA SER A 18 30.06 32.14 17.63
C SER A 18 30.90 33.43 17.73
N ILE A 19 30.25 34.59 17.86
CA ILE A 19 30.93 35.89 18.06
C ILE A 19 31.78 35.85 19.34
N ALA A 20 31.25 35.31 20.43
CA ALA A 20 31.97 35.20 21.70
C ALA A 20 33.23 34.32 21.57
N PHE A 21 33.18 33.23 20.81
CA PHE A 21 34.36 32.39 20.55
C PHE A 21 35.43 33.13 19.74
N TYR A 22 35.05 33.85 18.68
CA TYR A 22 36.00 34.67 17.92
C TYR A 22 36.66 35.76 18.78
N VAL A 23 35.89 36.46 19.61
CA VAL A 23 36.44 37.47 20.54
C VAL A 23 37.37 36.83 21.58
N PHE A 24 37.01 35.67 22.12
CA PHE A 24 37.84 34.95 23.08
C PHE A 24 39.18 34.50 22.45
N GLN A 25 39.13 33.98 21.22
CA GLN A 25 40.33 33.59 20.47
C GLN A 25 41.25 34.80 20.25
N TYR A 26 40.68 35.95 19.87
CA TYR A 26 41.42 37.20 19.71
C TYR A 26 42.13 37.64 21.00
N LEU A 27 41.42 37.61 22.14
CA LEU A 27 41.98 38.00 23.43
C LEU A 27 43.13 37.09 23.90
N ILE A 28 43.21 35.84 23.43
CA ILE A 28 44.33 34.94 23.76
C ILE A 28 45.50 35.19 22.81
N PHE A 29 45.26 35.18 21.50
CA PHE A 29 46.33 35.12 20.50
C PHE A 29 46.77 36.50 19.98
N HIS A 30 45.94 37.53 20.13
CA HIS A 30 46.20 38.92 19.71
C HIS A 30 46.63 39.07 18.23
N LYS A 31 46.15 38.18 17.34
CA LYS A 31 46.54 38.12 15.92
C LYS A 31 45.33 38.21 14.98
N LEU A 32 44.89 39.44 14.71
CA LEU A 32 43.76 39.73 13.82
C LEU A 32 43.93 39.17 12.41
N ASP A 33 45.11 39.31 11.81
CA ASP A 33 45.34 38.88 10.42
C ASP A 33 45.15 37.36 10.24
N THR A 34 45.55 36.59 11.26
CA THR A 34 45.39 35.14 11.26
C THR A 34 43.92 34.74 11.37
N GLU A 35 43.15 35.42 12.23
CA GLU A 35 41.72 35.15 12.42
C GLU A 35 40.89 35.54 11.19
N LEU A 36 41.18 36.71 10.58
CA LEU A 36 40.53 37.15 9.35
C LEU A 36 40.80 36.19 8.18
N PHE A 37 42.00 35.63 8.09
CA PHE A 37 42.33 34.62 7.09
C PHE A 37 41.50 33.34 7.26
N TYR A 38 41.34 32.83 8.48
CA TYR A 38 40.51 31.66 8.74
C TYR A 38 39.02 31.92 8.47
N ILE A 39 38.49 33.09 8.85
CA ILE A 39 37.12 33.50 8.48
C ILE A 39 36.94 33.50 6.95
N GLY A 40 37.96 33.96 6.20
CA GLY A 40 37.94 33.92 4.73
C GLY A 40 37.88 32.49 4.17
N ILE A 41 38.59 31.54 4.80
CA ILE A 41 38.52 30.11 4.44
C ILE A 41 37.11 29.56 4.71
N ASP A 42 36.54 29.83 5.88
CA ASP A 42 35.21 29.36 6.26
C ASP A 42 34.13 29.88 5.30
N ILE A 43 34.19 31.17 4.95
CA ILE A 43 33.28 31.78 3.95
C ILE A 43 33.47 31.12 2.57
N SER A 44 34.70 30.79 2.19
CA SER A 44 34.99 30.14 0.91
C SER A 44 34.48 28.69 0.86
N PHE A 45 34.40 28.01 2.00
CA PHE A 45 33.89 26.64 2.12
C PHE A 45 32.36 26.57 2.28
N LEU A 46 31.71 27.68 2.70
CA LEU A 46 30.26 27.78 2.91
C LEU A 46 29.41 27.19 1.77
N PRO A 47 29.71 27.39 0.46
CA PRO A 47 28.91 26.79 -0.61
C PRO A 47 28.87 25.26 -0.57
N ILE A 48 29.99 24.62 -0.20
CA ILE A 48 30.08 23.16 -0.08
C ILE A 48 29.33 22.69 1.17
N GLU A 49 29.49 23.40 2.29
CA GLU A 49 28.77 23.09 3.53
C GLU A 49 27.25 23.15 3.35
N VAL A 50 26.75 24.24 2.75
CA VAL A 50 25.32 24.40 2.46
C VAL A 50 24.82 23.31 1.52
N LEU A 51 25.57 22.97 0.46
CA LEU A 51 25.21 21.88 -0.45
C LEU A 51 25.05 20.55 0.29
N VAL A 52 26.03 20.17 1.12
CA VAL A 52 26.00 18.91 1.88
C VAL A 52 24.82 18.91 2.85
N VAL A 53 24.62 19.99 3.60
CA VAL A 53 23.52 20.09 4.57
C VAL A 53 22.16 20.00 3.88
N VAL A 54 21.97 20.71 2.75
CA VAL A 54 20.71 20.67 1.99
C VAL A 54 20.43 19.26 1.46
N LEU A 55 21.41 18.60 0.83
CA LEU A 55 21.22 17.24 0.29
C LEU A 55 20.87 16.22 1.38
N VAL A 56 21.53 16.30 2.54
CA VAL A 56 21.25 15.41 3.67
C VAL A 56 19.85 15.67 4.24
N ILE A 57 19.48 16.94 4.43
CA ILE A 57 18.15 17.31 4.94
C ILE A 57 17.05 16.91 3.96
N GLU A 58 17.22 17.20 2.68
CA GLU A 58 16.25 16.86 1.63
C GLU A 58 16.02 15.35 1.58
N ARG A 59 17.10 14.56 1.58
CA ARG A 59 16.99 13.10 1.62
C ARG A 59 16.23 12.61 2.86
N ALA A 60 16.57 13.13 4.04
CA ALA A 60 15.90 12.76 5.29
C ALA A 60 14.41 13.12 5.29
N ILE A 61 14.05 14.27 4.72
CA ILE A 61 12.65 14.69 4.55
C ILE A 61 11.92 13.74 3.59
N ASN A 62 12.50 13.49 2.41
CA ASN A 62 11.88 12.63 1.38
C ASN A 62 11.68 11.19 1.87
N GLU A 63 12.64 10.62 2.59
CA GLU A 63 12.50 9.28 3.18
C GLU A 63 11.36 9.23 4.20
N LYS A 64 11.23 10.28 5.03
CA LYS A 64 10.14 10.39 6.00
C LYS A 64 8.78 10.56 5.33
N GLU A 65 8.69 11.41 4.30
CA GLU A 65 7.44 11.63 3.55
C GLU A 65 6.99 10.36 2.84
N LYS A 66 7.92 9.64 2.20
CA LYS A 66 7.65 8.35 1.59
C LYS A 66 7.13 7.32 2.61
N LYS A 67 7.73 7.25 3.80
CA LYS A 67 7.26 6.37 4.87
C LYS A 67 5.82 6.69 5.29
N ILE A 68 5.52 7.97 5.53
CA ILE A 68 4.18 8.42 5.92
C ILE A 68 3.15 8.12 4.82
N MET A 69 3.53 8.32 3.56
CA MET A 69 2.68 8.00 2.41
C MET A 69 2.39 6.50 2.34
N LEU A 70 3.40 5.63 2.51
CA LEU A 70 3.22 4.18 2.53
C LEU A 70 2.34 3.72 3.70
N GLU A 71 2.51 4.29 4.90
CA GLU A 71 1.63 4.01 6.05
C GLU A 71 0.17 4.38 5.75
N LYS A 72 -0.05 5.54 5.11
CA LYS A 72 -1.39 5.96 4.68
C LYS A 72 -1.98 5.05 3.62
N LEU A 73 -1.18 4.64 2.64
CA LEU A 73 -1.61 3.72 1.59
C LEU A 73 -2.04 2.38 2.22
N ASN A 74 -1.29 1.83 3.15
CA ASN A 74 -1.65 0.60 3.85
C ASN A 74 -2.97 0.70 4.64
N MET A 75 -3.32 1.87 5.17
CA MET A 75 -4.65 2.09 5.76
C MET A 75 -5.78 2.00 4.71
N VAL A 76 -5.53 2.49 3.49
CA VAL A 76 -6.48 2.41 2.37
C VAL A 76 -6.64 0.96 1.90
N ILE A 77 -5.52 0.24 1.76
CA ILE A 77 -5.50 -1.21 1.45
C ILE A 77 -6.30 -1.99 2.50
N GLY A 78 -6.08 -1.70 3.79
CA GLY A 78 -6.82 -2.33 4.87
C GLY A 78 -8.33 -2.04 4.83
N ALA A 79 -8.73 -0.80 4.52
CA ALA A 79 -10.13 -0.45 4.33
C ALA A 79 -10.75 -1.23 3.16
N PHE A 80 -10.02 -1.36 2.04
CA PHE A 80 -10.46 -2.14 0.90
C PHE A 80 -10.68 -3.62 1.26
N PHE A 81 -9.70 -4.28 1.88
CA PHE A 81 -9.82 -5.70 2.24
C PHE A 81 -10.86 -5.96 3.32
N SER A 82 -11.07 -5.00 4.22
CA SER A 82 -12.12 -5.10 5.24
C SER A 82 -13.54 -5.01 4.68
N ASP A 83 -13.76 -4.25 3.61
CA ASP A 83 -15.12 -3.97 3.11
C ASP A 83 -15.47 -4.67 1.79
N VAL A 84 -14.48 -4.97 0.95
CA VAL A 84 -14.68 -5.54 -0.39
C VAL A 84 -13.75 -6.72 -0.65
N GLY A 85 -12.44 -6.55 -0.50
CA GLY A 85 -11.45 -7.48 -1.02
C GLY A 85 -11.57 -8.90 -0.49
N THR A 86 -11.75 -9.08 0.83
CA THR A 86 -11.85 -10.41 1.45
C THR A 86 -13.10 -11.17 0.99
N GLU A 87 -14.25 -10.49 0.94
CA GLU A 87 -15.50 -11.08 0.48
C GLU A 87 -15.46 -11.38 -1.03
N LEU A 88 -14.84 -10.50 -1.81
CA LEU A 88 -14.67 -10.70 -3.25
C LEU A 88 -13.78 -11.92 -3.56
N ILE A 89 -12.66 -12.08 -2.85
CA ILE A 89 -11.80 -13.27 -2.97
C ILE A 89 -12.59 -14.54 -2.66
N LYS A 90 -13.40 -14.53 -1.59
CA LYS A 90 -14.22 -15.69 -1.20
C LYS A 90 -15.28 -16.02 -2.24
N ASN A 91 -15.97 -15.01 -2.76
CA ASN A 91 -17.02 -15.16 -3.77
C ASN A 91 -16.44 -15.71 -5.08
N ILE A 92 -15.29 -15.18 -5.52
CA ILE A 92 -14.62 -15.66 -6.72
C ILE A 92 -14.08 -17.07 -6.54
N GLY A 93 -13.39 -17.33 -5.42
CA GLY A 93 -12.75 -18.61 -5.17
C GLY A 93 -13.73 -19.79 -5.12
N PHE A 94 -15.02 -19.59 -4.79
CA PHE A 94 -16.02 -20.67 -4.82
C PHE A 94 -16.20 -21.30 -6.22
N PHE A 95 -15.95 -20.52 -7.28
CA PHE A 95 -16.11 -20.95 -8.67
C PHE A 95 -14.79 -21.34 -9.34
N ASP A 96 -13.68 -21.25 -8.61
CA ASP A 96 -12.36 -21.65 -9.11
C ASP A 96 -12.17 -23.18 -8.96
N PRO A 97 -11.98 -23.93 -10.06
CA PRO A 97 -11.68 -25.37 -9.99
C PRO A 97 -10.40 -25.68 -9.19
N ASN A 98 -9.43 -24.76 -9.20
CA ASN A 98 -8.12 -24.89 -8.55
C ASN A 98 -8.13 -24.36 -7.11
N GLN A 99 -9.31 -24.01 -6.57
CA GLN A 99 -9.44 -23.46 -5.22
C GLN A 99 -8.70 -24.28 -4.15
N LYS A 100 -8.73 -25.62 -4.22
CA LYS A 100 -8.07 -26.47 -3.22
C LYS A 100 -6.55 -26.32 -3.21
N GLU A 101 -5.95 -26.18 -4.38
CA GLU A 101 -4.50 -26.00 -4.52
C GLU A 101 -4.09 -24.61 -4.02
N ILE A 102 -4.80 -23.58 -4.46
CA ILE A 102 -4.59 -22.19 -4.03
C ILE A 102 -4.74 -22.06 -2.50
N ARG A 103 -5.76 -22.70 -1.91
CA ARG A 103 -5.96 -22.72 -0.45
C ARG A 103 -4.76 -23.31 0.29
N ASN A 104 -4.19 -24.42 -0.19
CA ASN A 104 -3.04 -25.04 0.48
C ASN A 104 -1.82 -24.10 0.53
N TYR A 105 -1.63 -23.27 -0.49
CA TYR A 105 -0.58 -22.26 -0.51
C TYR A 105 -0.88 -21.04 0.38
N LEU A 106 -2.16 -20.70 0.56
CA LEU A 106 -2.61 -19.44 1.17
C LEU A 106 -3.20 -19.56 2.59
N ILE A 107 -3.07 -20.73 3.23
CA ILE A 107 -3.28 -20.85 4.68
C ILE A 107 -2.07 -20.21 5.38
N VAL A 108 -2.15 -18.89 5.53
CA VAL A 108 -1.20 -18.10 6.31
C VAL A 108 -1.37 -18.46 7.79
N ASN A 109 -0.26 -18.62 8.50
CA ASN A 109 -0.24 -18.84 9.94
C ASN A 109 0.91 -18.04 10.60
N ASN A 110 1.01 -18.07 11.92
CA ASN A 110 2.02 -17.30 12.67
C ASN A 110 3.47 -17.77 12.46
N GLU A 111 3.71 -18.86 11.73
CA GLU A 111 5.04 -19.41 11.46
C GLU A 111 5.62 -18.94 10.12
N TRP A 112 4.88 -18.10 9.37
CA TRP A 112 5.37 -17.54 8.12
C TRP A 112 6.44 -16.49 8.39
N ASP A 113 7.50 -16.52 7.59
CA ASP A 113 8.55 -15.51 7.52
C ASP A 113 8.50 -14.77 6.16
N GLU A 114 9.26 -13.67 6.06
CA GLU A 114 9.35 -12.85 4.84
C GLU A 114 9.75 -13.71 3.62
N ASP A 115 10.69 -14.65 3.79
CA ASP A 115 11.13 -15.55 2.73
C ASP A 115 9.99 -16.44 2.19
N ARG A 116 9.08 -16.89 3.05
CA ARG A 116 7.90 -17.66 2.64
C ARG A 116 6.90 -16.79 1.91
N PHE A 117 6.64 -15.56 2.38
CA PHE A 117 5.78 -14.61 1.66
C PHE A 117 6.30 -14.33 0.25
N LEU A 118 7.61 -14.14 0.09
CA LEU A 118 8.24 -13.94 -1.22
C LEU A 118 8.06 -15.14 -2.15
N LYS A 119 8.37 -16.35 -1.67
CA LYS A 119 8.22 -17.59 -2.48
C LYS A 119 6.79 -17.80 -2.95
N ILE A 120 5.82 -17.64 -2.06
CA ILE A 120 4.41 -17.83 -2.39
C ILE A 120 3.92 -16.72 -3.34
N SER A 121 4.38 -15.47 -3.15
CA SER A 121 4.07 -14.36 -4.06
C SER A 121 4.56 -14.62 -5.48
N GLU A 122 5.77 -15.18 -5.65
CA GLU A 122 6.30 -15.58 -6.96
C GLU A 122 5.50 -16.72 -7.59
N GLN A 123 5.07 -17.70 -6.78
CA GLN A 123 4.22 -18.79 -7.27
C GLN A 123 2.88 -18.26 -7.79
N ILE A 124 2.23 -17.38 -7.03
CA ILE A 124 0.92 -16.80 -7.39
C ILE A 124 1.00 -15.97 -8.66
N LYS A 125 2.09 -15.23 -8.88
CA LYS A 125 2.30 -14.49 -10.13
C LYS A 125 2.33 -15.38 -11.38
N ASN A 126 2.72 -16.64 -11.22
CA ASN A 126 2.82 -17.62 -12.30
C ASN A 126 1.60 -18.55 -12.38
N LEU A 127 0.63 -18.43 -11.47
CA LEU A 127 -0.59 -19.22 -11.53
C LEU A 127 -1.52 -18.64 -12.59
N GLU A 128 -1.97 -19.49 -13.50
CA GLU A 128 -3.05 -19.18 -14.42
C GLU A 128 -4.37 -19.50 -13.73
N PHE A 129 -5.18 -18.46 -13.48
CA PHE A 129 -6.53 -18.61 -12.97
C PHE A 129 -7.48 -18.88 -14.14
N GLU A 130 -8.20 -20.00 -14.08
CA GLU A 130 -9.14 -20.42 -15.12
C GLU A 130 -10.57 -20.53 -14.57
N ILE A 131 -11.20 -19.39 -14.32
CA ILE A 131 -12.65 -19.36 -14.06
C ILE A 131 -13.37 -19.63 -15.37
N GLN A 132 -14.10 -20.74 -15.41
CA GLN A 132 -14.91 -21.12 -16.57
C GLN A 132 -16.35 -20.66 -16.36
N LEU A 133 -16.77 -19.67 -17.14
CA LEU A 133 -18.18 -19.25 -17.23
C LEU A 133 -18.83 -19.95 -18.42
N ASP A 134 -19.96 -20.61 -18.17
CA ASP A 134 -20.74 -21.25 -19.23
C ASP A 134 -22.18 -20.70 -19.26
N SER A 135 -22.52 -20.11 -20.41
CA SER A 135 -23.87 -19.62 -20.75
C SER A 135 -24.98 -20.67 -20.59
N SER A 136 -24.65 -21.96 -20.65
CA SER A 136 -25.61 -23.06 -20.54
C SER A 136 -25.85 -23.55 -19.12
N HIS A 137 -25.05 -23.07 -18.15
CA HIS A 137 -25.14 -23.48 -16.74
C HIS A 137 -25.76 -22.37 -15.88
N SER A 138 -26.87 -22.69 -15.20
CA SER A 138 -27.57 -21.77 -14.29
C SER A 138 -26.68 -21.20 -13.18
N ASP A 139 -25.64 -21.94 -12.79
CA ASP A 139 -24.74 -21.56 -11.70
C ASP A 139 -23.81 -20.41 -12.09
N SER A 140 -23.29 -20.39 -13.34
CA SER A 140 -22.47 -19.29 -13.87
C SER A 140 -23.26 -17.98 -13.93
N LEU A 141 -24.54 -18.08 -14.29
CA LEU A 141 -25.44 -16.95 -14.40
C LEU A 141 -25.82 -16.38 -13.04
N LYS A 142 -26.17 -17.25 -12.09
CA LYS A 142 -26.41 -16.86 -10.71
C LYS A 142 -25.18 -16.18 -10.11
N TYR A 143 -24.00 -16.76 -10.34
CA TYR A 143 -22.72 -16.18 -9.90
C TYR A 143 -22.50 -14.76 -10.40
N LEU A 144 -22.63 -14.52 -11.71
CA LEU A 144 -22.45 -13.18 -12.28
C LEU A 144 -23.47 -12.17 -11.72
N ASN A 145 -24.71 -12.60 -11.48
CA ASN A 145 -25.73 -11.74 -10.92
C ASN A 145 -25.48 -11.41 -9.43
N ASP A 146 -25.02 -12.38 -8.65
CA ASP A 146 -24.63 -12.18 -7.25
C ASP A 146 -23.39 -11.26 -7.16
N MET A 147 -22.41 -11.46 -8.04
CA MET A 147 -21.23 -10.60 -8.17
C MET A 147 -21.60 -9.18 -8.58
N LYS A 148 -22.46 -9.00 -9.59
CA LYS A 148 -22.98 -7.70 -10.01
C LYS A 148 -23.64 -6.99 -8.83
N THR A 149 -24.53 -7.67 -8.12
CA THR A 149 -25.25 -7.11 -6.97
C THR A 149 -24.28 -6.67 -5.87
N PHE A 150 -23.26 -7.48 -5.57
CA PHE A 150 -22.24 -7.16 -4.59
C PHE A 150 -21.38 -5.96 -5.01
N LEU A 151 -20.80 -5.98 -6.21
CA LEU A 151 -19.88 -4.95 -6.69
C LEU A 151 -20.58 -3.60 -6.91
N VAL A 152 -21.78 -3.59 -7.49
CA VAL A 152 -22.57 -2.36 -7.69
C VAL A 152 -22.89 -1.71 -6.35
N LYS A 153 -23.21 -2.50 -5.31
CA LYS A 153 -23.42 -1.99 -3.95
C LYS A 153 -22.17 -1.33 -3.35
N LYS A 154 -20.97 -1.75 -3.78
CA LYS A 154 -19.67 -1.25 -3.31
C LYS A 154 -19.07 -0.16 -4.21
N ARG A 155 -19.71 0.16 -5.34
CA ARG A 155 -19.21 1.10 -6.36
C ARG A 155 -18.81 2.46 -5.80
N GLU A 156 -19.66 3.09 -4.98
CA GLU A 156 -19.34 4.40 -4.38
C GLU A 156 -18.12 4.32 -3.46
N PHE A 157 -17.93 3.20 -2.76
CA PHE A 157 -16.75 2.99 -1.93
C PHE A 157 -15.49 2.83 -2.78
N LEU A 158 -15.54 2.03 -3.85
CA LEU A 158 -14.43 1.87 -4.80
C LEU A 158 -14.02 3.21 -5.44
N LEU A 159 -14.99 4.03 -5.86
CA LEU A 159 -14.74 5.37 -6.38
C LEU A 159 -14.02 6.27 -5.37
N ARG A 160 -14.45 6.28 -4.10
CA ARG A 160 -13.78 7.05 -3.05
C ARG A 160 -12.35 6.58 -2.78
N LEU A 161 -12.06 5.29 -2.97
CA LEU A 161 -10.70 4.78 -2.87
C LEU A 161 -9.84 5.31 -4.01
N LEU A 162 -10.35 5.29 -5.25
CA LEU A 162 -9.67 5.83 -6.44
C LEU A 162 -9.39 7.35 -6.35
N GLU A 163 -10.22 8.09 -5.61
CA GLU A 163 -10.00 9.52 -5.33
C GLU A 163 -8.84 9.81 -4.34
N ASN A 164 -8.25 8.78 -3.72
CA ASN A 164 -7.21 8.98 -2.71
C ASN A 164 -5.90 9.49 -3.34
N PRO A 165 -5.37 10.65 -2.90
CA PRO A 165 -4.19 11.25 -3.51
C PRO A 165 -2.87 10.51 -3.23
N ASN A 166 -2.87 9.51 -2.33
CA ASN A 166 -1.70 8.68 -2.07
C ASN A 166 -1.66 7.43 -2.96
N LEU A 167 -2.68 7.19 -3.80
CA LEU A 167 -2.58 6.19 -4.85
C LEU A 167 -1.55 6.65 -5.87
N LEU A 168 -0.55 5.81 -6.11
CA LEU A 168 0.49 6.07 -7.10
C LEU A 168 0.06 5.48 -8.43
N GLU A 169 0.38 6.20 -9.51
CA GLU A 169 0.28 5.67 -10.88
C GLU A 169 1.27 4.48 -11.01
N HIS A 170 0.78 3.34 -11.50
CA HIS A 170 1.54 2.09 -11.67
C HIS A 170 2.01 1.41 -10.38
N ASP A 171 1.23 1.53 -9.30
CA ASP A 171 1.38 0.71 -8.10
C ASP A 171 0.42 -0.49 -8.16
N SER A 172 0.84 -1.64 -7.63
CA SER A 172 0.10 -2.89 -7.78
C SER A 172 -1.27 -2.88 -7.11
N PHE A 173 -1.42 -2.14 -6.00
CA PHE A 173 -2.75 -1.91 -5.39
C PHE A 173 -3.65 -1.05 -6.27
N THR A 174 -3.11 0.01 -6.87
CA THR A 174 -3.85 0.87 -7.81
C THR A 174 -4.34 0.05 -9.00
N ASP A 175 -3.48 -0.79 -9.58
CA ASP A 175 -3.83 -1.65 -10.72
C ASP A 175 -4.92 -2.68 -10.34
N MET A 176 -4.81 -3.28 -9.15
CA MET A 176 -5.83 -4.18 -8.61
C MET A 176 -7.17 -3.47 -8.43
N LEU A 177 -7.17 -2.28 -7.81
CA LEU A 177 -8.38 -1.49 -7.58
C LEU A 177 -9.04 -1.09 -8.91
N TRP A 178 -8.25 -0.73 -9.92
CA TRP A 178 -8.74 -0.48 -11.28
C TRP A 178 -9.35 -1.71 -11.92
N ALA A 179 -8.73 -2.89 -11.80
CA ALA A 179 -9.28 -4.13 -12.36
C ALA A 179 -10.66 -4.47 -11.75
N VAL A 180 -10.79 -4.34 -10.43
CA VAL A 180 -12.07 -4.55 -9.72
C VAL A 180 -13.10 -3.49 -10.10
N PHE A 181 -12.69 -2.23 -10.22
CA PHE A 181 -13.58 -1.15 -10.61
C PHE A 181 -14.07 -1.30 -12.07
N HIS A 182 -13.18 -1.68 -12.99
CA HIS A 182 -13.51 -1.97 -14.37
C HIS A 182 -14.55 -3.10 -14.49
N LEU A 183 -14.32 -4.22 -13.80
CA LEU A 183 -15.29 -5.32 -13.72
C LEU A 183 -16.64 -4.85 -13.16
N THR A 184 -16.62 -3.99 -12.15
CA THR A 184 -17.84 -3.40 -11.58
C THR A 184 -18.61 -2.58 -12.61
N GLU A 185 -17.93 -1.70 -13.35
CA GLU A 185 -18.57 -0.89 -14.39
C GLU A 185 -19.14 -1.73 -15.53
N GLU A 186 -18.42 -2.76 -15.95
CA GLU A 186 -18.87 -3.62 -17.05
C GLU A 186 -20.12 -4.42 -16.64
N LEU A 187 -20.15 -4.98 -15.44
CA LEU A 187 -21.32 -5.68 -14.90
C LEU A 187 -22.52 -4.73 -14.69
N GLU A 188 -22.28 -3.50 -14.25
CA GLU A 188 -23.32 -2.49 -14.06
C GLU A 188 -24.00 -2.12 -15.38
N LYS A 189 -23.21 -1.87 -16.43
CA LYS A 189 -23.69 -1.44 -17.76
C LYS A 189 -24.45 -2.54 -18.51
N ARG A 190 -24.23 -3.81 -18.17
CA ARG A 190 -24.94 -4.95 -18.77
C ARG A 190 -26.31 -5.13 -18.11
N GLU A 191 -27.38 -4.69 -18.76
CA GLU A 191 -28.75 -4.80 -18.22
C GLU A 191 -29.18 -6.26 -18.01
N ASP A 192 -28.91 -7.13 -18.99
CA ASP A 192 -29.27 -8.55 -18.96
C ASP A 192 -28.00 -9.42 -19.04
N LEU A 193 -27.75 -10.19 -17.98
CA LEU A 193 -26.66 -11.17 -17.91
C LEU A 193 -27.09 -12.56 -18.40
N TYR A 194 -28.38 -12.78 -18.67
CA TYR A 194 -28.97 -14.07 -19.06
C TYR A 194 -28.83 -14.36 -20.55
N ASN A 195 -28.67 -13.33 -21.39
CA ASN A 195 -28.57 -13.44 -22.86
C ASN A 195 -27.27 -12.85 -23.43
N LEU A 196 -26.15 -13.03 -22.74
CA LEU A 196 -24.85 -12.60 -23.25
C LEU A 196 -24.35 -13.54 -24.36
N SER A 197 -23.58 -12.99 -25.30
CA SER A 197 -22.92 -13.81 -26.31
C SER A 197 -21.83 -14.66 -25.67
N LYS A 198 -21.41 -15.75 -26.33
CA LYS A 198 -20.28 -16.56 -25.83
C LYS A 198 -19.00 -15.73 -25.64
N VAL A 199 -18.74 -14.80 -26.56
CA VAL A 199 -17.59 -13.89 -26.51
C VAL A 199 -17.65 -12.98 -25.29
N ASP A 200 -18.84 -12.51 -24.92
CA ASP A 200 -19.03 -11.69 -23.72
C ASP A 200 -18.76 -12.47 -22.43
N TYR A 201 -19.19 -13.73 -22.35
CA TYR A 201 -18.86 -14.58 -21.20
C TYR A 201 -17.36 -14.85 -21.10
N GLU A 202 -16.69 -15.13 -22.22
CA GLU A 202 -15.23 -15.33 -22.27
C GLU A 202 -14.48 -14.05 -21.85
N HIS A 203 -14.97 -12.87 -22.26
CA HIS A 203 -14.42 -11.58 -21.84
C HIS A 203 -14.55 -11.37 -20.33
N LEU A 204 -15.76 -11.53 -19.77
CA LEU A 204 -16.00 -11.40 -18.33
C LEU A 204 -15.19 -12.39 -17.51
N ALA A 205 -15.05 -13.63 -17.98
CA ALA A 205 -14.19 -14.62 -17.33
C ALA A 205 -12.75 -14.14 -17.28
N GLY A 206 -12.22 -13.58 -18.38
CA GLY A 206 -10.90 -12.98 -18.43
C GLY A 206 -10.72 -11.80 -17.45
N ASP A 207 -11.73 -10.93 -17.32
CA ASP A 207 -11.69 -9.82 -16.38
C ASP A 207 -11.73 -10.28 -14.92
N ILE A 208 -12.55 -11.27 -14.61
CA ILE A 208 -12.61 -11.86 -13.26
C ILE A 208 -11.28 -12.55 -12.94
N ASN A 209 -10.70 -13.33 -13.85
CA ASN A 209 -9.40 -13.97 -13.66
C ASN A 209 -8.29 -12.94 -13.38
N ARG A 210 -8.28 -11.84 -14.16
CA ARG A 210 -7.33 -10.74 -13.97
C ARG A 210 -7.49 -10.08 -12.62
N ALA A 211 -8.72 -9.71 -12.24
CA ALA A 211 -9.01 -9.11 -10.95
C ALA A 211 -8.65 -10.05 -9.80
N TYR A 212 -8.93 -11.35 -9.94
CA TYR A 212 -8.68 -12.35 -8.91
C TYR A 212 -7.18 -12.55 -8.64
N GLY A 213 -6.36 -12.69 -9.68
CA GLY A 213 -4.92 -12.82 -9.50
C GLY A 213 -4.30 -11.61 -8.82
N LEU A 214 -4.72 -10.40 -9.21
CA LEU A 214 -4.29 -9.16 -8.57
C LEU A 214 -4.77 -9.06 -7.11
N LEU A 215 -6.02 -9.44 -6.83
CA LEU A 215 -6.57 -9.47 -5.47
C LEU A 215 -5.79 -10.38 -4.53
N ILE A 216 -5.45 -11.60 -4.99
CA ILE A 216 -4.69 -12.56 -4.20
C ILE A 216 -3.30 -12.02 -3.92
N TYR A 217 -2.62 -11.50 -4.95
CA TYR A 217 -1.29 -10.92 -4.81
C TYR A 217 -1.28 -9.78 -3.80
N GLU A 218 -2.19 -8.82 -3.94
CA GLU A 218 -2.31 -7.68 -3.01
C GLU A 218 -2.71 -8.12 -1.60
N TRP A 219 -3.57 -9.13 -1.47
CA TRP A 219 -3.94 -9.67 -0.17
C TRP A 219 -2.71 -10.25 0.53
N LEU A 220 -1.85 -10.97 -0.19
CA LEU A 220 -0.65 -11.55 0.38
C LEU A 220 0.35 -10.48 0.84
N GLN A 221 0.57 -9.44 0.02
CA GLN A 221 1.40 -8.29 0.38
C GLN A 221 0.84 -7.55 1.61
N TYR A 222 -0.49 -7.40 1.68
CA TYR A 222 -1.16 -6.83 2.83
C TYR A 222 -0.98 -7.67 4.09
N MET A 223 -1.10 -9.01 3.99
CA MET A 223 -0.88 -9.92 5.12
C MET A 223 0.55 -9.85 5.67
N GLU A 224 1.55 -9.80 4.80
CA GLU A 224 2.96 -9.59 5.17
C GLU A 224 3.14 -8.25 5.91
N HIS A 225 2.57 -7.18 5.36
CA HIS A 225 2.63 -5.85 5.97
C HIS A 225 2.00 -5.82 7.37
N LEU A 226 0.83 -6.45 7.54
CA LEU A 226 0.16 -6.56 8.83
C LEU A 226 1.00 -7.37 9.83
N MET A 227 1.60 -8.48 9.41
CA MET A 227 2.44 -9.31 10.27
C MET A 227 3.60 -8.51 10.87
N ASN A 228 4.26 -7.71 10.04
CA ASN A 228 5.46 -6.96 10.42
C ASN A 228 5.15 -5.69 11.21
N ASN A 229 4.03 -5.02 10.95
CA ASN A 229 3.78 -3.67 11.47
C ASN A 229 2.57 -3.57 12.40
N TYR A 230 1.59 -4.47 12.26
CA TYR A 230 0.31 -4.41 12.98
C TYR A 230 -0.17 -5.80 13.47
N PRO A 231 0.52 -6.44 14.43
CA PRO A 231 0.22 -7.81 14.86
C PRO A 231 -1.24 -8.04 15.30
N TYR A 232 -1.89 -7.02 15.87
CA TYR A 232 -3.30 -7.11 16.27
C TYR A 232 -4.26 -7.19 15.07
N LEU A 233 -3.98 -6.45 13.99
CA LEU A 233 -4.74 -6.55 12.73
C LEU A 233 -4.45 -7.86 12.03
N PHE A 234 -3.18 -8.29 12.01
CA PHE A 234 -2.79 -9.59 11.45
C PHE A 234 -3.55 -10.74 12.10
N SER A 235 -3.66 -10.74 13.43
CA SER A 235 -4.42 -11.74 14.18
C SER A 235 -5.90 -11.82 13.76
N LEU A 236 -6.53 -10.67 13.50
CA LEU A 236 -7.90 -10.65 12.97
C LEU A 236 -7.95 -11.14 11.52
N ALA A 237 -7.02 -10.70 10.67
CA ALA A 237 -6.96 -11.08 9.28
C ALA A 237 -6.74 -12.58 9.07
N LEU A 238 -5.97 -13.24 9.95
CA LEU A 238 -5.86 -14.70 10.01
C LEU A 238 -7.21 -15.37 10.31
N ARG A 239 -7.95 -14.84 11.30
CA ARG A 239 -9.28 -15.36 11.68
C ARG A 239 -10.37 -15.09 10.64
N THR A 240 -10.11 -14.21 9.68
CA THR A 240 -11.00 -13.92 8.56
C THR A 240 -10.36 -14.29 7.22
N ASN A 241 -9.36 -15.19 7.22
CA ASN A 241 -8.66 -15.59 6.00
C ASN A 241 -9.66 -16.20 5.00
N PRO A 242 -9.81 -15.63 3.78
CA PRO A 242 -10.80 -16.11 2.81
C PRO A 242 -10.49 -17.51 2.26
N PHE A 243 -9.28 -18.02 2.47
CA PHE A 243 -8.82 -19.35 2.04
C PHE A 243 -8.99 -20.42 3.13
N ASP A 244 -9.21 -20.03 4.38
CA ASP A 244 -9.40 -20.95 5.50
C ASP A 244 -10.91 -21.22 5.71
N PRO A 245 -11.42 -22.44 5.42
CA PRO A 245 -12.82 -22.79 5.65
C PRO A 245 -13.21 -22.88 7.13
N ASP A 246 -12.23 -23.06 8.02
CA ASP A 246 -12.41 -23.17 9.47
C ASP A 246 -12.17 -21.84 10.19
N ALA A 247 -11.94 -20.75 9.43
CA ALA A 247 -11.74 -19.40 9.95
C ALA A 247 -12.92 -18.96 10.83
N ARG A 248 -12.63 -18.63 12.09
CA ARG A 248 -13.60 -18.14 13.07
C ARG A 248 -13.12 -16.85 13.72
N VAL A 249 -14.00 -15.85 13.76
CA VAL A 249 -13.72 -14.56 14.37
C VAL A 249 -13.70 -14.64 15.89
N GLU A 250 -14.60 -15.44 16.46
CA GLU A 250 -14.78 -15.62 17.89
C GLU A 250 -13.79 -16.64 18.45
N PHE A 251 -13.25 -16.36 19.64
CA PHE A 251 -12.47 -17.33 20.39
C PHE A 251 -13.42 -18.39 20.95
N THR A 252 -13.11 -19.67 20.72
CA THR A 252 -13.82 -20.77 21.38
C THR A 252 -13.10 -21.06 22.70
N GLU A 253 -13.86 -21.06 23.80
CA GLU A 253 -13.40 -21.49 25.13
C GLU A 253 -13.14 -23.00 25.20
#